data_AF-A0A453M264-F1
#
_entry.id   AF-A0A453M264-F1
#
_cell.length_a   1.000
_cell.length_b   1.000
_cell.length_c   1.000
_cell.angle_alpha   90.00
_cell.angle_beta   90.00
_cell.angle_gamma   90.00
#
_symmetry.space_group_name_H-M   'P 1'
#
loop_
_entity.id
_entity.type
_entity.pdbx_description
1 polymer ?
#
loop_
_entity_poly.entity_id
_entity_poly.type
_entity_poly.pdbx_seq_one_letter_code
_entity_poly.pdbx_strand_id
1 'polypeptide(L)'
;PSRPFGGIPAHSPSTDPSSRTATATYRRRRSIRQHLAVPGHNTDRARRIATAKAVVRHDAPTTPTPARGGRTRLRLRLRLEMLAVFDSAVAPSPEGLRQPGESGHGADGLAARFRESRPGAVTVDFGGGGAMAYSSHGQSPFLPRLFGVVDDIFCLFQGAIENMAVLKQQYGLSKTATEINLVIEAYRTLRDRGPYPADQVVRDLNGKFAFVLYDRSTSSVFMAADADGGVPFYWGVDSGGHLVVSDDDEAVKNACGKSFAPFPKGFFFTTSGGLQSYEHPLNEVKPVPRVDSKGEVCGTTYAVDEQAKKDTAGIPRVGSAADWSSQY
;
A
#
# COMPACT_ATOMS: atom_id res chain seq x y z
N PRO A 1 -98.11 19.78 0.62
CA PRO A 1 -99.22 19.34 -0.26
C PRO A 1 -98.71 19.08 -1.69
N SER A 2 -99.02 17.90 -2.21
CA SER A 2 -98.96 17.42 -3.62
C SER A 2 -97.61 17.52 -4.37
N ARG A 3 -96.90 16.40 -4.65
CA ARG A 3 -97.18 15.32 -5.64
C ARG A 3 -96.85 15.74 -7.11
N PRO A 4 -96.54 14.80 -8.05
CA PRO A 4 -95.29 14.02 -8.10
C PRO A 4 -94.81 13.69 -9.55
N PHE A 5 -93.82 12.78 -9.66
CA PHE A 5 -93.59 11.70 -10.65
C PHE A 5 -93.68 11.95 -12.17
N GLY A 6 -92.61 11.51 -12.87
CA GLY A 6 -92.72 10.98 -14.24
C GLY A 6 -91.38 10.74 -14.96
N GLY A 7 -91.04 9.47 -15.21
CA GLY A 7 -90.62 8.98 -16.54
C GLY A 7 -89.17 9.16 -17.06
N ILE A 8 -88.43 8.04 -17.03
CA ILE A 8 -87.40 7.50 -17.98
C ILE A 8 -87.74 7.79 -19.49
N PRO A 9 -86.85 7.76 -20.53
CA PRO A 9 -85.56 7.02 -20.70
C PRO A 9 -84.39 7.67 -21.50
N ALA A 10 -83.28 6.89 -21.54
CA ALA A 10 -82.41 6.56 -22.69
C ALA A 10 -81.15 7.36 -23.07
N HIS A 11 -80.19 6.57 -23.55
CA HIS A 11 -79.02 6.83 -24.39
C HIS A 11 -77.68 7.28 -23.74
N SER A 12 -76.76 6.32 -23.67
CA SER A 12 -75.31 6.48 -23.89
C SER A 12 -75.01 6.63 -25.40
N PRO A 13 -73.79 6.97 -25.89
CA PRO A 13 -72.49 7.13 -25.21
C PRO A 13 -71.66 8.38 -25.68
N SER A 14 -70.50 8.64 -25.06
CA SER A 14 -69.20 8.98 -25.69
C SER A 14 -68.32 9.97 -24.91
N THR A 15 -67.01 9.63 -24.93
CA THR A 15 -65.79 10.49 -24.87
C THR A 15 -65.40 11.26 -23.59
N ASP A 16 -64.19 10.87 -23.13
CA ASP A 16 -63.14 11.53 -22.31
C ASP A 16 -62.99 13.07 -22.42
N PRO A 17 -62.10 13.75 -21.66
CA PRO A 17 -61.45 13.44 -20.36
C PRO A 17 -61.51 14.64 -19.37
N SER A 18 -61.21 14.43 -18.07
CA SER A 18 -60.36 15.32 -17.24
C SER A 18 -60.59 15.18 -15.72
N SER A 19 -59.45 15.29 -15.02
CA SER A 19 -59.26 15.78 -13.64
C SER A 19 -59.10 14.76 -12.51
N ARG A 20 -58.11 15.10 -11.66
CA ARG A 20 -57.79 14.64 -10.28
C ARG A 20 -56.96 13.34 -10.20
N THR A 21 -55.90 13.20 -9.42
CA THR A 21 -55.29 14.00 -8.34
C THR A 21 -53.96 13.33 -7.91
N ALA A 22 -53.16 14.07 -7.14
CA ALA A 22 -52.29 13.61 -6.05
C ALA A 22 -50.85 13.14 -6.34
N THR A 23 -49.95 14.09 -6.07
CA THR A 23 -48.63 14.03 -5.43
C THR A 23 -48.40 12.83 -4.49
N ALA A 24 -47.29 12.11 -4.64
CA ALA A 24 -46.66 11.34 -3.56
C ALA A 24 -45.15 11.18 -3.81
N THR A 25 -44.37 11.75 -2.90
CA THR A 25 -42.91 11.67 -2.74
C THR A 25 -42.48 10.30 -2.22
N TYR A 26 -41.46 9.68 -2.84
CA TYR A 26 -40.84 8.44 -2.32
C TYR A 26 -39.39 8.70 -1.90
N ARG A 27 -39.19 8.90 -0.60
CA ARG A 27 -37.92 8.69 0.12
C ARG A 27 -37.98 7.31 0.78
N ARG A 28 -37.03 6.42 0.50
CA ARG A 28 -36.69 5.32 1.43
C ARG A 28 -35.18 5.10 1.51
N ARG A 29 -34.60 5.61 2.60
CA ARG A 29 -33.37 5.10 3.22
C ARG A 29 -33.73 3.80 3.94
N ARG A 30 -33.01 2.70 3.69
CA ARG A 30 -33.04 1.52 4.57
C ARG A 30 -31.85 1.58 5.53
N SER A 31 -32.17 1.79 6.79
CA SER A 31 -31.34 1.53 7.96
C SER A 31 -31.56 0.06 8.35
N ILE A 32 -30.48 -0.71 8.50
CA ILE A 32 -30.52 -2.03 9.12
C ILE A 32 -29.83 -1.88 10.48
N ARG A 33 -30.65 -1.78 11.53
CA ARG A 33 -30.27 -2.08 12.92
C ARG A 33 -30.56 -3.56 13.14
N GLN A 34 -29.56 -4.32 13.56
CA GLN A 34 -29.78 -5.55 14.34
C GLN A 34 -29.27 -5.29 15.77
N HIS A 35 -30.17 -5.48 16.73
CA HIS A 35 -29.92 -5.48 18.17
C HIS A 35 -29.94 -6.91 18.67
N LEU A 36 -28.98 -7.28 19.53
CA LEU A 36 -29.01 -8.26 20.63
C LEU A 36 -27.53 -8.63 20.91
N ALA A 37 -26.97 -8.70 22.12
CA ALA A 37 -27.29 -8.22 23.46
C ALA A 37 -25.96 -8.32 24.25
N VAL A 38 -25.76 -7.45 25.24
CA VAL A 38 -24.61 -7.45 26.17
C VAL A 38 -24.95 -8.34 27.37
N PRO A 39 -23.99 -9.12 27.88
CA PRO A 39 -23.45 -8.90 29.24
C PRO A 39 -21.91 -8.88 29.15
N GLY A 40 -21.13 -8.08 29.85
CA GLY A 40 -21.25 -7.49 31.18
C GLY A 40 -19.83 -7.60 31.78
N HIS A 41 -19.12 -6.47 31.80
CA HIS A 41 -17.86 -6.15 32.49
C HIS A 41 -17.05 -7.28 33.17
N ASN A 42 -15.76 -7.41 32.80
CA ASN A 42 -14.72 -7.04 33.76
C ASN A 42 -13.42 -6.57 33.09
N THR A 43 -12.84 -5.59 33.76
CA THR A 43 -11.68 -4.77 33.45
C THR A 43 -10.38 -5.56 33.43
N ASP A 44 -9.61 -5.50 32.33
CA ASP A 44 -8.17 -5.23 32.40
C ASP A 44 -7.62 -4.86 31.02
N ARG A 45 -7.61 -3.56 30.73
CA ARG A 45 -7.01 -2.98 29.51
C ARG A 45 -5.83 -2.14 29.93
N ALA A 46 -4.78 -2.79 30.43
CA ALA A 46 -3.50 -2.16 30.66
C ALA A 46 -2.66 -2.21 29.37
N ARG A 47 -2.52 -1.04 28.74
CA ARG A 47 -1.55 -0.77 27.67
C ARG A 47 -0.16 -1.26 28.08
N ARG A 48 0.48 -2.06 27.23
CA ARG A 48 1.94 -2.13 27.16
C ARG A 48 2.38 -1.49 25.86
N ILE A 49 2.57 -0.18 25.90
CA ILE A 49 3.49 0.49 24.98
C ILE A 49 4.87 0.19 25.56
N ALA A 50 5.56 -0.80 25.02
CA ALA A 50 6.96 -1.01 25.36
C ALA A 50 7.79 0.05 24.62
N THR A 51 8.10 1.15 25.30
CA THR A 51 9.22 2.00 24.90
C THR A 51 10.49 1.20 25.19
N ALA A 52 11.09 0.62 24.15
CA ALA A 52 12.36 -0.08 24.29
C ALA A 52 13.43 0.92 24.77
N LYS A 53 13.81 0.83 26.04
CA LYS A 53 15.00 1.48 26.58
C LYS A 53 16.21 0.74 26.00
N ALA A 54 16.79 1.28 24.94
CA ALA A 54 18.09 0.82 24.46
C ALA A 54 19.13 1.09 25.55
N VAL A 55 19.77 0.03 26.05
CA VAL A 55 20.94 0.15 26.92
C VAL A 55 22.08 0.70 26.08
N VAL A 56 22.32 2.00 26.19
CA VAL A 56 23.48 2.68 25.61
C VAL A 56 24.71 2.22 26.39
N ARG A 57 25.57 1.41 25.75
CA ARG A 57 26.95 1.25 26.23
C ARG A 57 27.72 2.50 25.81
N HIS A 58 28.07 3.33 26.79
CA HIS A 58 28.99 4.44 26.60
C HIS A 58 30.41 3.91 26.69
N ASP A 59 31.06 3.70 25.55
CA ASP A 59 32.51 3.67 25.49
C ASP A 59 33.03 5.09 25.25
N ALA A 60 33.95 5.52 26.11
CA ALA A 60 34.53 6.86 26.12
C ALA A 60 35.36 7.12 24.84
N PRO A 61 35.39 8.36 24.32
CA PRO A 61 36.12 8.67 23.10
C PRO A 61 37.63 8.77 23.37
N THR A 62 38.42 7.85 22.81
CA THR A 62 39.87 8.03 22.63
C THR A 62 40.13 8.94 21.43
N THR A 63 40.80 10.06 21.70
CA THR A 63 41.25 11.09 20.75
C THR A 63 42.26 10.53 19.74
N PRO A 64 42.09 10.71 18.42
CA PRO A 64 43.16 10.49 17.46
C PRO A 64 43.81 11.80 17.00
N THR A 65 45.14 11.83 17.09
CA THR A 65 46.08 12.84 16.57
C THR A 65 46.01 12.92 15.04
N PRO A 66 46.20 14.10 14.39
CA PRO A 66 46.03 14.21 12.95
C PRO A 66 47.30 13.79 12.20
N ALA A 67 47.20 12.76 11.36
CA ALA A 67 48.21 12.44 10.35
C ALA A 67 47.76 12.95 8.97
N ARG A 68 48.61 13.82 8.40
CA ARG A 68 48.56 14.37 7.04
C ARG A 68 48.63 13.23 6.00
N GLY A 69 47.70 13.22 5.05
CA GLY A 69 47.79 12.34 3.88
C GLY A 69 46.54 12.41 3.02
N GLY A 70 46.63 13.12 1.88
CA GLY A 70 45.51 13.35 0.98
C GLY A 70 45.00 12.05 0.32
N ARG A 71 43.70 11.80 0.47
CA ARG A 71 42.89 11.04 -0.49
C ARG A 71 41.52 11.69 -0.56
N THR A 72 41.19 12.14 -1.75
CA THR A 72 39.95 12.79 -2.16
C THR A 72 38.76 11.87 -1.88
N ARG A 73 38.22 11.89 -0.65
CA ARG A 73 36.90 11.34 -0.37
C ARG A 73 35.89 12.34 -0.91
N LEU A 74 35.44 12.10 -2.14
CA LEU A 74 34.16 12.64 -2.62
C LEU A 74 33.09 12.10 -1.64
N ARG A 75 32.79 12.86 -0.58
CA ARG A 75 31.62 12.61 0.25
C ARG A 75 30.42 12.98 -0.60
N LEU A 76 29.99 12.07 -1.47
CA LEU A 76 28.62 12.07 -1.95
C LEU A 76 27.76 12.03 -0.68
N ARG A 77 27.09 13.13 -0.37
CA ARG A 77 26.08 13.17 0.70
C ARG A 77 24.92 12.30 0.21
N LEU A 78 25.03 10.99 0.41
CA LEU A 78 23.91 10.06 0.23
C LEU A 78 22.79 10.57 1.14
N ARG A 79 21.68 11.00 0.53
CA ARG A 79 20.47 11.46 1.24
C ARG A 79 19.51 10.30 1.50
N LEU A 80 20.03 9.06 1.56
CA LEU A 80 19.20 7.93 2.00
C LEU A 80 18.56 8.26 3.33
N GLU A 81 17.25 8.17 3.40
CA GLU A 81 16.58 8.45 4.63
C GLU A 81 15.58 7.33 4.97
N MET A 82 15.26 6.48 4.00
CA MET A 82 14.67 5.15 4.17
C MET A 82 15.38 4.13 3.28
N LEU A 83 15.58 2.92 3.81
CA LEU A 83 16.13 1.80 3.06
C LEU A 83 15.45 0.51 3.53
N ALA A 84 15.07 -0.34 2.60
CA ALA A 84 14.68 -1.72 2.87
C ALA A 84 15.42 -2.65 1.91
N VAL A 85 15.85 -3.79 2.42
CA VAL A 85 16.52 -4.84 1.68
C VAL A 85 15.82 -6.14 2.05
N PHE A 86 15.40 -6.93 1.06
CA PHE A 86 14.74 -8.21 1.29
C PHE A 86 15.41 -9.31 0.48
N ASP A 87 15.49 -10.50 1.06
CA ASP A 87 15.93 -11.67 0.32
C ASP A 87 14.93 -12.04 -0.78
N SER A 88 15.44 -12.66 -1.86
CA SER A 88 14.63 -13.11 -2.99
C SER A 88 13.51 -14.09 -2.60
N ALA A 89 13.70 -14.88 -1.53
CA ALA A 89 12.69 -15.78 -0.97
C ALA A 89 11.53 -15.03 -0.29
N VAL A 90 11.78 -13.81 0.21
CA VAL A 90 10.80 -12.96 0.87
C VAL A 90 10.12 -12.02 -0.14
N ALA A 91 10.89 -11.43 -1.04
CA ALA A 91 10.38 -10.49 -2.04
C ALA A 91 10.95 -10.84 -3.42
N PRO A 92 10.22 -11.69 -4.19
CA PRO A 92 10.64 -12.05 -5.53
C PRO A 92 10.74 -10.83 -6.44
N SER A 93 11.83 -10.73 -7.20
CA SER A 93 12.00 -9.70 -8.23
C SER A 93 10.87 -9.83 -9.26
N PRO A 94 10.18 -8.72 -9.61
CA PRO A 94 9.30 -8.73 -10.76
C PRO A 94 10.09 -8.93 -12.05
N GLU A 95 9.40 -9.48 -13.04
CA GLU A 95 9.95 -9.68 -14.37
C GLU A 95 10.37 -8.35 -14.99
N GLY A 96 11.52 -8.33 -15.67
CA GLY A 96 12.06 -7.13 -16.34
C GLY A 96 12.81 -6.14 -15.46
N LEU A 97 12.74 -6.21 -14.12
CA LEU A 97 13.52 -5.32 -13.26
C LEU A 97 15.02 -5.63 -13.33
N ARG A 98 15.36 -6.91 -13.48
CA ARG A 98 16.72 -7.36 -13.72
C ARG A 98 17.13 -7.05 -15.14
N GLN A 99 18.15 -6.21 -15.28
CA GLN A 99 18.73 -5.82 -16.55
C GLN A 99 20.13 -6.42 -16.70
N PRO A 100 20.46 -7.00 -17.87
CA PRO A 100 21.82 -7.44 -18.14
C PRO A 100 22.76 -6.22 -18.18
N GLY A 101 23.85 -6.26 -17.41
CA GLY A 101 24.81 -5.16 -17.37
C GLY A 101 25.65 -5.10 -16.11
N GLU A 102 26.26 -3.94 -15.86
CA GLU A 102 27.08 -3.69 -14.68
C GLU A 102 26.27 -3.97 -13.41
N SER A 103 26.79 -4.90 -12.62
CA SER A 103 26.29 -5.22 -11.29
C SER A 103 26.72 -4.12 -10.32
N GLY A 104 25.80 -3.69 -9.46
CA GLY A 104 26.12 -2.78 -8.37
C GLY A 104 27.00 -3.45 -7.30
N HIS A 105 27.24 -2.72 -6.21
CA HIS A 105 28.05 -3.18 -5.07
C HIS A 105 27.34 -4.21 -4.17
N GLY A 106 26.11 -4.60 -4.51
CA GLY A 106 25.33 -5.53 -3.70
C GLY A 106 24.66 -4.87 -2.50
N ALA A 107 23.64 -5.53 -1.98
CA ALA A 107 22.94 -5.14 -0.76
C ALA A 107 23.73 -5.53 0.51
N ASP A 108 24.76 -6.36 0.38
CA ASP A 108 25.62 -6.78 1.49
C ASP A 108 26.24 -5.59 2.23
N GLY A 109 25.96 -5.52 3.52
CA GLY A 109 26.41 -4.44 4.40
C GLY A 109 25.79 -3.07 4.11
N LEU A 110 24.80 -2.97 3.21
CA LEU A 110 24.17 -1.68 2.85
C LEU A 110 23.48 -1.03 4.05
N ALA A 111 22.77 -1.80 4.86
CA ALA A 111 22.16 -1.31 6.10
C ALA A 111 23.21 -0.86 7.13
N ALA A 112 24.34 -1.57 7.24
CA ALA A 112 25.45 -1.18 8.11
C ALA A 112 26.08 0.15 7.67
N ARG A 113 26.37 0.30 6.37
CA ARG A 113 26.84 1.55 5.76
C ARG A 113 25.83 2.69 5.96
N PHE A 114 24.54 2.39 5.87
CA PHE A 114 23.47 3.37 6.12
C PHE A 114 23.57 3.92 7.54
N ARG A 115 23.75 3.05 8.55
CA ARG A 115 23.91 3.43 9.96
C ARG A 115 25.17 4.25 10.21
N GLU A 116 26.31 3.82 9.65
CA GLU A 116 27.60 4.50 9.84
C GLU A 116 27.61 5.92 9.27
N SER A 117 26.92 6.12 8.15
CA SER A 117 26.83 7.43 7.49
C SER A 117 25.85 8.39 8.17
N ARG A 118 25.00 7.92 9.10
CA ARG A 118 23.88 8.69 9.68
C ARG A 118 23.79 8.55 11.19
N PRO A 119 24.32 9.54 11.93
CA PRO A 119 24.11 9.63 13.37
C PRO A 119 22.61 9.64 13.68
N GLY A 120 22.13 8.68 14.48
CA GLY A 120 20.71 8.56 14.86
C GLY A 120 19.85 7.72 13.91
N ALA A 121 20.43 7.10 12.88
CA ALA A 121 19.71 6.12 12.08
C ALA A 121 19.30 4.89 12.91
N VAL A 122 18.09 4.42 12.67
CA VAL A 122 17.57 3.16 13.20
C VAL A 122 17.73 2.10 12.12
N THR A 123 18.30 0.96 12.48
CA THR A 123 18.42 -0.20 11.59
C THR A 123 17.88 -1.42 12.29
N VAL A 124 17.04 -2.19 11.61
CA VAL A 124 16.50 -3.47 12.05
C VAL A 124 16.95 -4.53 11.06
N ASP A 125 17.60 -5.56 11.57
CA ASP A 125 18.04 -6.72 10.82
C ASP A 125 17.10 -7.89 11.14
N PHE A 126 16.56 -8.54 10.11
CA PHE A 126 15.63 -9.66 10.22
C PHE A 126 16.34 -11.02 10.02
N GLY A 127 17.66 -11.04 9.96
CA GLY A 127 18.46 -12.19 9.58
C GLY A 127 18.31 -12.50 8.09
N GLY A 128 18.13 -13.78 7.75
CA GLY A 128 17.96 -14.21 6.36
C GLY A 128 16.73 -13.66 5.62
N GLY A 129 15.86 -12.89 6.29
CA GLY A 129 14.71 -12.22 5.66
C GLY A 129 15.03 -10.84 5.07
N GLY A 130 16.14 -10.21 5.47
CA GLY A 130 16.52 -8.87 5.03
C GLY A 130 16.75 -7.86 6.15
N ALA A 131 16.73 -6.57 5.83
CA ALA A 131 16.93 -5.47 6.77
C ALA A 131 16.16 -4.20 6.38
N MET A 132 15.78 -3.40 7.37
CA MET A 132 15.19 -2.07 7.18
C MET A 132 16.00 -1.03 7.94
N ALA A 133 16.16 0.15 7.34
CA ALA A 133 16.87 1.27 7.93
C ALA A 133 16.13 2.59 7.71
N TYR A 134 16.23 3.47 8.68
CA TYR A 134 15.46 4.70 8.77
C TYR A 134 16.29 5.83 9.37
N SER A 135 16.12 7.04 8.87
CA SER A 135 16.67 8.26 9.44
C SER A 135 15.61 9.37 9.50
N SER A 136 15.53 10.03 10.66
CA SER A 136 14.72 11.25 10.84
C SER A 136 15.45 12.52 10.41
N HIS A 137 16.72 12.42 10.01
CA HIS A 137 17.46 13.55 9.47
C HIS A 137 16.79 14.06 8.18
N GLY A 138 16.80 15.38 7.96
CA GLY A 138 16.33 15.98 6.70
C GLY A 138 14.83 15.83 6.42
N GLN A 139 14.00 15.50 7.43
CA GLN A 139 12.57 15.27 7.22
C GLN A 139 11.85 16.46 6.61
N SER A 140 10.98 16.17 5.63
CA SER A 140 10.04 17.13 5.09
C SER A 140 8.92 17.40 6.10
N PRO A 141 8.57 18.68 6.34
CA PRO A 141 7.42 19.01 7.19
C PRO A 141 6.07 18.69 6.53
N PHE A 142 6.03 18.52 5.21
CA PHE A 142 4.80 18.24 4.45
C PHE A 142 4.62 16.75 4.12
N LEU A 143 5.72 16.02 3.98
CA LEU A 143 5.75 14.60 3.66
C LEU A 143 6.62 13.90 4.71
N PRO A 144 6.14 13.84 5.97
CA PRO A 144 6.91 13.26 7.06
C PRO A 144 7.27 11.81 6.76
N ARG A 145 8.41 11.39 7.29
CA ARG A 145 8.76 9.98 7.33
C ARG A 145 8.46 9.41 8.70
N LEU A 146 7.96 8.19 8.71
CA LEU A 146 7.57 7.44 9.89
C LEU A 146 8.18 6.04 9.81
N PHE A 147 8.63 5.55 10.95
CA PHE A 147 9.00 4.16 11.17
C PHE A 147 8.26 3.65 12.39
N GLY A 148 7.72 2.43 12.30
CA GLY A 148 6.77 1.93 13.28
C GLY A 148 6.64 0.42 13.21
N VAL A 149 6.37 -0.17 14.37
CA VAL A 149 6.29 -1.63 14.55
C VAL A 149 5.09 -1.95 15.42
N VAL A 150 4.25 -2.88 14.97
CA VAL A 150 3.11 -3.43 15.75
C VAL A 150 3.01 -4.91 15.44
N ASP A 151 2.96 -5.77 16.46
CA ASP A 151 2.79 -7.22 16.32
C ASP A 151 3.75 -7.87 15.29
N ASP A 152 5.05 -7.53 15.38
CA ASP A 152 6.11 -7.98 14.45
C ASP A 152 5.92 -7.58 12.97
N ILE A 153 5.06 -6.59 12.72
CA ILE A 153 4.88 -5.93 11.43
C ILE A 153 5.65 -4.61 11.45
N PHE A 154 6.67 -4.50 10.60
CA PHE A 154 7.55 -3.35 10.46
C PHE A 154 7.11 -2.52 9.27
N CYS A 155 7.00 -1.20 9.42
CA CYS A 155 6.62 -0.32 8.33
C CYS A 155 7.55 0.89 8.25
N LEU A 156 7.94 1.23 7.03
CA LEU A 156 8.46 2.54 6.64
C LEU A 156 7.36 3.24 5.87
N PHE A 157 7.08 4.49 6.20
CA PHE A 157 6.09 5.30 5.52
C PHE A 157 6.68 6.69 5.28
N GLN A 158 6.45 7.25 4.10
CA GLN A 158 6.73 8.64 3.81
C GLN A 158 5.54 9.24 3.11
N GLY A 159 5.12 10.43 3.57
CA GLY A 159 4.04 11.17 2.93
C GLY A 159 2.98 11.66 3.89
N ALA A 160 1.80 11.94 3.36
CA ALA A 160 0.63 12.38 4.10
C ALA A 160 -0.63 11.80 3.47
N ILE A 161 -1.48 11.22 4.32
CA ILE A 161 -2.80 10.73 3.91
C ILE A 161 -3.83 11.79 4.28
N GLU A 162 -4.57 12.27 3.29
CA GLU A 162 -5.50 13.38 3.42
C GLU A 162 -6.85 12.94 4.02
N ASN A 163 -7.29 11.72 3.72
CA ASN A 163 -8.57 11.16 4.18
C ASN A 163 -8.48 10.38 5.50
N MET A 164 -7.48 10.68 6.35
CA MET A 164 -7.23 9.99 7.63
C MET A 164 -8.45 9.92 8.55
N ALA A 165 -9.32 10.94 8.58
CA ALA A 165 -10.49 10.94 9.45
C ALA A 165 -11.48 9.81 9.11
N VAL A 166 -11.73 9.59 7.82
CA VAL A 166 -12.63 8.53 7.32
C VAL A 166 -12.00 7.17 7.56
N LEU A 167 -10.71 7.02 7.24
CA LEU A 167 -10.00 5.76 7.38
C LEU A 167 -9.85 5.35 8.86
N LYS A 168 -9.60 6.30 9.77
CA LYS A 168 -9.60 6.01 11.22
C LYS A 168 -10.94 5.44 11.69
N GLN A 169 -12.06 5.95 11.17
CA GLN A 169 -13.38 5.44 11.50
C GLN A 169 -13.59 4.03 10.93
N GLN A 170 -13.22 3.81 9.66
CA GLN A 170 -13.35 2.52 8.97
C GLN A 170 -12.54 1.41 9.65
N TYR A 171 -11.30 1.69 10.03
CA TYR A 171 -10.41 0.72 10.67
C TYR A 171 -10.52 0.71 12.21
N GLY A 172 -11.39 1.53 12.80
CA GLY A 172 -11.58 1.58 14.26
C GLY A 172 -10.37 2.10 15.04
N LEU A 173 -9.58 2.99 14.43
CA LEU A 173 -8.35 3.54 15.00
C LEU A 173 -8.63 4.70 15.96
N SER A 174 -7.71 4.88 16.92
CA SER A 174 -7.75 6.01 17.83
C SER A 174 -7.57 7.37 17.13
N LYS A 175 -8.01 8.46 17.76
CA LYS A 175 -7.81 9.83 17.24
C LYS A 175 -6.33 10.18 17.05
N THR A 176 -5.44 9.63 17.87
CA THR A 176 -3.99 9.87 17.81
C THR A 176 -3.24 8.92 16.88
N ALA A 177 -3.93 8.02 16.18
CA ALA A 177 -3.29 7.13 15.22
C ALA A 177 -2.65 7.94 14.08
N THR A 178 -1.45 7.56 13.69
CA THR A 178 -0.72 8.14 12.55
C THR A 178 -0.93 7.29 11.30
N GLU A 179 -0.45 7.77 10.17
CA GLU A 179 -0.51 7.11 8.85
C GLU A 179 0.09 5.69 8.93
N ILE A 180 1.17 5.52 9.70
CA ILE A 180 1.80 4.21 9.88
C ILE A 180 0.91 3.23 10.64
N ASN A 181 0.15 3.69 11.64
CA ASN A 181 -0.81 2.84 12.35
C ASN A 181 -1.93 2.41 11.42
N LEU A 182 -2.36 3.31 10.53
CA LEU A 182 -3.37 3.03 9.53
C LEU A 182 -2.89 1.96 8.54
N VAL A 183 -1.69 2.12 7.96
CA VAL A 183 -1.15 1.17 6.98
C VAL A 183 -0.99 -0.22 7.61
N ILE A 184 -0.45 -0.29 8.84
CA ILE A 184 -0.30 -1.58 9.53
C ILE A 184 -1.66 -2.23 9.81
N GLU A 185 -2.65 -1.48 10.29
CA GLU A 185 -3.98 -2.04 10.55
C GLU A 185 -4.68 -2.46 9.25
N ALA A 186 -4.57 -1.67 8.18
CA ALA A 186 -5.11 -2.03 6.87
C ALA A 186 -4.49 -3.34 6.35
N TYR A 187 -3.17 -3.51 6.46
CA TYR A 187 -2.51 -4.77 6.13
C TYR A 187 -3.02 -5.94 6.98
N ARG A 188 -3.19 -5.76 8.29
CA ARG A 188 -3.77 -6.80 9.16
C ARG A 188 -5.17 -7.19 8.72
N THR A 189 -5.99 -6.24 8.27
CA THR A 189 -7.31 -6.58 7.72
C THR A 189 -7.20 -7.42 6.46
N LEU A 190 -6.27 -7.12 5.54
CA LEU A 190 -6.02 -7.95 4.35
C LEU A 190 -5.62 -9.38 4.72
N ARG A 191 -4.74 -9.52 5.73
CA ARG A 191 -4.21 -10.82 6.17
C ARG A 191 -5.22 -11.64 6.96
N ASP A 192 -5.92 -11.01 7.91
CA ASP A 192 -6.71 -11.69 8.94
C ASP A 192 -8.21 -11.75 8.62
N ARG A 193 -8.73 -10.84 7.77
CA ARG A 193 -10.14 -10.72 7.45
C ARG A 193 -10.31 -10.92 5.94
N GLY A 194 -10.62 -12.15 5.53
CA GLY A 194 -10.66 -12.57 4.12
C GLY A 194 -11.61 -11.76 3.21
N PRO A 195 -11.79 -12.21 1.96
CA PRO A 195 -11.15 -11.59 0.80
C PRO A 195 -11.32 -10.06 0.76
N TYR A 196 -10.45 -9.33 1.45
CA TYR A 196 -10.31 -7.90 1.27
C TYR A 196 -9.19 -7.68 0.25
N PRO A 197 -9.47 -7.15 -0.96
CA PRO A 197 -8.48 -7.13 -2.03
C PRO A 197 -7.46 -5.98 -1.80
N ALA A 198 -6.17 -6.27 -1.98
CA ALA A 198 -5.10 -5.33 -1.70
C ALA A 198 -5.19 -4.04 -2.54
N ASP A 199 -5.68 -4.12 -3.79
CA ASP A 199 -5.89 -2.95 -4.64
C ASP A 199 -6.92 -1.98 -4.05
N GLN A 200 -7.97 -2.48 -3.40
CA GLN A 200 -8.95 -1.62 -2.75
C GLN A 200 -8.36 -0.88 -1.55
N VAL A 201 -7.54 -1.55 -0.74
CA VAL A 201 -6.87 -0.91 0.40
C VAL A 201 -6.02 0.25 -0.05
N VAL A 202 -5.18 0.06 -1.08
CA VAL A 202 -4.28 1.13 -1.55
C VAL A 202 -5.07 2.23 -2.25
N ARG A 203 -6.12 1.89 -3.01
CA ARG A 203 -6.99 2.87 -3.68
C ARG A 203 -7.75 3.77 -2.70
N ASP A 204 -8.09 3.24 -1.53
CA ASP A 204 -8.77 4.01 -0.47
C ASP A 204 -7.82 5.02 0.23
N LEU A 205 -6.50 4.95 0.02
CA LEU A 205 -5.54 5.92 0.55
C LEU A 205 -5.48 7.15 -0.36
N ASN A 206 -6.04 8.28 0.07
CA ASN A 206 -5.93 9.55 -0.66
C ASN A 206 -4.77 10.38 -0.10
N GLY A 207 -3.89 10.87 -0.96
CA GLY A 207 -2.78 11.74 -0.60
C GLY A 207 -1.49 11.37 -1.33
N LYS A 208 -0.38 11.93 -0.86
CA LYS A 208 0.96 11.66 -1.41
C LYS A 208 1.68 10.73 -0.47
N PHE A 209 2.04 9.54 -0.91
CA PHE A 209 2.63 8.55 -0.03
C PHE A 209 3.46 7.51 -0.78
N ALA A 210 4.44 6.97 -0.05
CA ALA A 210 5.08 5.71 -0.37
C ALA A 210 5.33 4.94 0.93
N PHE A 211 5.17 3.62 0.92
CA PHE A 211 5.46 2.80 2.09
C PHE A 211 6.04 1.44 1.72
N VAL A 212 6.77 0.86 2.67
CA VAL A 212 7.26 -0.51 2.66
C VAL A 212 6.92 -1.13 4.00
N LEU A 213 6.12 -2.19 3.97
CA LEU A 213 5.74 -2.98 5.13
C LEU A 213 6.31 -4.38 4.99
N TYR A 214 6.88 -4.89 6.08
CA TYR A 214 7.35 -6.26 6.22
C TYR A 214 6.69 -6.91 7.43
N ASP A 215 5.92 -7.96 7.17
CA ASP A 215 5.38 -8.83 8.21
C ASP A 215 6.33 -10.01 8.43
N ARG A 216 7.00 -10.01 9.57
CA ARG A 216 7.95 -11.07 9.93
C ARG A 216 7.25 -12.41 10.17
N SER A 217 6.00 -12.40 10.63
CA SER A 217 5.26 -13.64 10.97
C SER A 217 4.93 -14.47 9.73
N THR A 218 4.64 -13.79 8.61
CA THR A 218 4.31 -14.41 7.32
C THR A 218 5.44 -14.29 6.30
N SER A 219 6.57 -13.68 6.67
CA SER A 219 7.69 -13.35 5.78
C SER A 219 7.21 -12.68 4.49
N SER A 220 6.28 -11.72 4.62
CA SER A 220 5.60 -11.07 3.50
C SER A 220 5.88 -9.58 3.46
N VAL A 221 6.10 -9.06 2.24
CA VAL A 221 6.27 -7.65 1.95
C VAL A 221 5.00 -7.10 1.33
N PHE A 222 4.64 -5.87 1.73
CA PHE A 222 3.61 -5.06 1.09
C PHE A 222 4.13 -3.63 0.92
N MET A 223 4.23 -3.16 -0.31
CA MET A 223 4.69 -1.80 -0.61
C MET A 223 3.80 -1.15 -1.66
N ALA A 224 3.67 0.17 -1.59
CA ALA A 224 2.87 0.93 -2.55
C ALA A 224 3.36 2.37 -2.66
N ALA A 225 3.04 3.00 -3.78
CA ALA A 225 3.25 4.42 -4.03
C ALA A 225 1.99 5.06 -4.60
N ASP A 226 1.78 6.34 -4.29
CA ASP A 226 0.64 7.10 -4.78
C ASP A 226 0.61 7.24 -6.31
N ALA A 227 -0.56 7.61 -6.84
CA ALA A 227 -0.81 7.70 -8.28
C ALA A 227 -0.11 8.89 -8.95
N ASP A 228 0.18 9.94 -8.18
CA ASP A 228 0.81 11.15 -8.67
C ASP A 228 2.35 11.05 -8.68
N GLY A 229 2.91 10.09 -7.92
CA GLY A 229 4.33 10.00 -7.62
C GLY A 229 4.80 11.19 -6.77
N GLY A 230 4.03 11.53 -5.74
CA GLY A 230 4.27 12.68 -4.86
C GLY A 230 5.48 12.51 -3.93
N VAL A 231 5.99 11.29 -3.76
CA VAL A 231 7.13 10.95 -2.92
C VAL A 231 8.20 10.21 -3.75
N PRO A 232 9.50 10.54 -3.61
CA PRO A 232 10.57 9.76 -4.22
C PRO A 232 10.59 8.32 -3.70
N PHE A 233 10.49 7.35 -4.59
CA PHE A 233 10.44 5.94 -4.23
C PHE A 233 11.07 5.11 -5.34
N TYR A 234 12.15 4.41 -5.02
CA TYR A 234 12.99 3.69 -5.96
C TYR A 234 13.18 2.26 -5.48
N TRP A 235 13.37 1.37 -6.44
CA TRP A 235 13.58 -0.04 -6.19
C TRP A 235 14.52 -0.64 -7.22
N GLY A 236 15.17 -1.72 -6.84
CA GLY A 236 16.11 -2.42 -7.70
C GLY A 236 16.45 -3.79 -7.14
N VAL A 237 17.14 -4.57 -7.95
CA VAL A 237 17.55 -5.91 -7.57
C VAL A 237 19.04 -6.04 -7.76
N ASP A 238 19.73 -6.44 -6.71
CA ASP A 238 21.18 -6.61 -6.77
C ASP A 238 21.58 -7.91 -7.48
N SER A 239 22.89 -8.14 -7.59
CA SER A 239 23.44 -9.35 -8.20
C SER A 239 23.12 -10.63 -7.41
N GLY A 240 22.95 -10.53 -6.09
CA GLY A 240 22.51 -11.62 -5.22
C GLY A 240 21.00 -11.92 -5.33
N GLY A 241 20.23 -11.01 -5.90
CA GLY A 241 18.79 -11.10 -6.03
C GLY A 241 17.99 -10.51 -4.89
N HIS A 242 18.64 -9.76 -4.00
CA HIS A 242 17.97 -9.02 -2.97
C HIS A 242 17.21 -7.84 -3.59
N LEU A 243 15.96 -7.68 -3.17
CA LEU A 243 15.16 -6.52 -3.50
C LEU A 243 15.57 -5.35 -2.60
N VAL A 244 16.05 -4.26 -3.19
CA VAL A 244 16.46 -3.05 -2.51
C VAL A 244 15.46 -1.95 -2.81
N VAL A 245 14.96 -1.27 -1.78
CA VAL A 245 13.96 -0.18 -1.89
C VAL A 245 14.43 1.02 -1.07
N SER A 246 14.32 2.23 -1.61
CA SER A 246 14.77 3.45 -0.94
C SER A 246 14.11 4.72 -1.48
N ASP A 247 14.19 5.82 -0.73
CA ASP A 247 13.81 7.17 -1.15
C ASP A 247 14.94 7.94 -1.87
N ASP A 248 16.14 7.36 -1.99
CA ASP A 248 17.29 7.95 -2.68
C ASP A 248 17.80 7.02 -3.80
N ASP A 249 17.73 7.52 -5.03
CA ASP A 249 18.01 6.77 -6.26
C ASP A 249 19.47 6.36 -6.36
N GLU A 250 20.39 7.19 -5.88
CA GLU A 250 21.81 6.92 -5.94
C GLU A 250 22.18 5.68 -5.14
N ALA A 251 21.52 5.39 -4.02
CA ALA A 251 21.86 4.15 -3.30
C ALA A 251 21.28 2.90 -3.92
N VAL A 252 20.06 2.97 -4.47
CA VAL A 252 19.51 1.83 -5.20
C VAL A 252 20.40 1.56 -6.42
N LYS A 253 20.80 2.60 -7.15
CA LYS A 253 21.76 2.51 -8.25
C LYS A 253 23.12 1.95 -7.81
N ASN A 254 23.66 2.41 -6.68
CA ASN A 254 24.93 1.90 -6.15
C ASN A 254 24.84 0.42 -5.74
N ALA A 255 23.69 -0.03 -5.22
CA ALA A 255 23.49 -1.42 -4.82
C ALA A 255 23.19 -2.34 -6.02
N CYS A 256 22.35 -1.89 -6.95
CA CYS A 256 21.74 -2.70 -8.01
C CYS A 256 22.32 -2.45 -9.41
N GLY A 257 23.18 -1.46 -9.58
CA GLY A 257 23.80 -1.12 -10.87
C GLY A 257 22.75 -0.65 -11.88
N LYS A 258 22.63 -1.35 -13.01
CA LYS A 258 21.60 -1.07 -14.04
C LYS A 258 20.23 -1.67 -13.73
N SER A 259 20.13 -2.58 -12.76
CA SER A 259 18.89 -3.26 -12.39
C SER A 259 18.08 -2.46 -11.36
N PHE A 260 17.81 -1.20 -11.64
CA PHE A 260 17.00 -0.33 -10.78
C PHE A 260 16.07 0.57 -11.59
N ALA A 261 15.03 1.04 -10.93
CA ALA A 261 14.03 1.92 -11.50
C ALA A 261 13.38 2.80 -10.42
N PRO A 262 12.69 3.89 -10.81
CA PRO A 262 11.62 4.43 -9.99
C PRO A 262 10.54 3.35 -9.78
N PHE A 263 9.95 3.33 -8.59
CA PHE A 263 8.76 2.51 -8.36
C PHE A 263 7.58 3.10 -9.16
N PRO A 264 6.79 2.29 -9.87
CA PRO A 264 5.74 2.80 -10.74
C PRO A 264 4.60 3.43 -9.93
N LYS A 265 4.08 4.55 -10.43
CA LYS A 265 3.01 5.33 -9.78
C LYS A 265 1.67 4.64 -9.95
N GLY A 266 0.85 4.58 -8.90
CA GLY A 266 -0.44 3.89 -9.01
C GLY A 266 -0.34 2.37 -8.84
N PHE A 267 0.79 1.89 -8.29
CA PHE A 267 1.06 0.47 -8.11
C PHE A 267 1.30 0.10 -6.65
N PHE A 268 1.13 -1.18 -6.40
CA PHE A 268 1.56 -1.84 -5.18
C PHE A 268 2.23 -3.15 -5.52
N PHE A 269 3.01 -3.65 -4.58
CA PHE A 269 3.64 -4.97 -4.66
C PHE A 269 3.33 -5.74 -3.40
N THR A 270 3.01 -7.03 -3.57
CA THR A 270 2.92 -8.00 -2.47
C THR A 270 3.79 -9.20 -2.79
N THR A 271 4.35 -9.86 -1.76
CA THR A 271 5.10 -11.12 -1.94
C THR A 271 4.32 -12.16 -2.75
N SER A 272 3.02 -12.31 -2.51
CA SER A 272 2.17 -13.32 -3.18
C SER A 272 1.61 -12.88 -4.53
N GLY A 273 1.36 -11.58 -4.73
CA GLY A 273 0.70 -11.04 -5.92
C GLY A 273 1.64 -10.41 -6.94
N GLY A 274 2.91 -10.21 -6.58
CA GLY A 274 3.86 -9.44 -7.37
C GLY A 274 3.45 -7.97 -7.50
N LEU A 275 3.96 -7.31 -8.54
CA LEU A 275 3.64 -5.92 -8.86
C LEU A 275 2.28 -5.82 -9.57
N GLN A 276 1.38 -4.98 -9.07
CA GLN A 276 0.04 -4.79 -9.61
C GLN A 276 -0.35 -3.30 -9.58
N SER A 277 -1.17 -2.86 -10.54
CA SER A 277 -1.78 -1.53 -10.50
C SER A 277 -3.03 -1.57 -9.64
N TYR A 278 -3.18 -0.63 -8.69
CA TYR A 278 -4.45 -0.46 -7.97
C TYR A 278 -5.42 0.46 -8.71
N GLU A 279 -4.96 1.22 -9.71
CA GLU A 279 -5.81 2.00 -10.61
C GLU A 279 -6.47 1.09 -11.65
N HIS A 280 -5.76 0.06 -12.09
CA HIS A 280 -6.22 -0.93 -13.08
C HIS A 280 -6.02 -2.37 -12.57
N PRO A 281 -6.78 -2.81 -11.55
CA PRO A 281 -6.55 -4.08 -10.85
C PRO A 281 -6.78 -5.32 -11.72
N LEU A 282 -7.54 -5.19 -12.81
CA LEU A 282 -7.87 -6.28 -13.73
C LEU A 282 -6.94 -6.32 -14.95
N ASN A 283 -5.97 -5.43 -15.07
CA ASN A 283 -5.10 -5.34 -16.23
C ASN A 283 -3.74 -5.98 -15.95
N GLU A 284 -3.13 -6.55 -17.00
CA GLU A 284 -1.77 -7.05 -16.92
C GLU A 284 -0.76 -5.90 -16.80
N VAL A 285 0.33 -6.16 -16.09
CA VAL A 285 1.43 -5.21 -15.90
C VAL A 285 2.62 -5.74 -16.70
N LYS A 286 3.15 -4.91 -17.60
CA LYS A 286 4.29 -5.30 -18.45
C LYS A 286 5.49 -4.39 -18.21
N PRO A 287 6.71 -4.96 -18.20
CA PRO A 287 7.93 -4.18 -18.19
C PRO A 287 8.07 -3.46 -19.54
N VAL A 288 8.36 -2.16 -19.50
CA VAL A 288 8.64 -1.33 -20.67
C VAL A 288 10.03 -0.68 -20.52
N PRO A 289 10.84 -0.61 -21.59
CA PRO A 289 12.15 0.03 -21.52
C PRO A 289 12.05 1.49 -21.08
N ARG A 290 12.83 1.87 -20.07
CA ARG A 290 13.00 3.26 -19.65
C ARG A 290 14.11 3.89 -20.47
N VAL A 291 13.83 5.02 -21.11
CA VAL A 291 14.83 5.80 -21.86
C VAL A 291 15.19 7.07 -21.10
N ASP A 292 16.46 7.46 -21.16
CA ASP A 292 16.93 8.72 -20.59
C ASP A 292 16.70 9.91 -21.55
N SER A 293 17.14 11.10 -21.15
CA SER A 293 17.01 12.31 -21.97
C SER A 293 17.84 12.31 -23.25
N LYS A 294 18.75 11.34 -23.41
CA LYS A 294 19.56 11.12 -24.63
C LYS A 294 18.95 10.04 -25.54
N GLY A 295 17.83 9.44 -25.13
CA GLY A 295 17.19 8.34 -25.85
C GLY A 295 17.84 6.99 -25.62
N GLU A 296 18.77 6.88 -24.65
CA GLU A 296 19.43 5.62 -24.31
C GLU A 296 18.60 4.85 -23.29
N VAL A 297 18.50 3.53 -23.46
CA VAL A 297 17.78 2.66 -22.50
C VAL A 297 18.57 2.63 -21.18
N CYS A 298 17.96 3.17 -20.13
CA CYS A 298 18.53 3.36 -18.80
C CYS A 298 17.83 2.56 -17.70
N GLY A 299 17.03 1.56 -18.07
CA GLY A 299 16.38 0.63 -17.15
C GLY A 299 15.01 0.16 -17.66
N THR A 300 14.14 -0.20 -16.72
CA THR A 300 12.76 -0.65 -16.99
C THR A 300 11.80 0.15 -16.14
N THR A 301 10.65 0.51 -16.68
CA THR A 301 9.49 0.94 -15.90
C THR A 301 8.34 -0.02 -16.18
N TYR A 302 7.25 0.10 -15.46
CA TYR A 302 6.09 -0.78 -15.61
C TYR A 302 4.89 0.03 -16.10
N ALA A 303 4.20 -0.52 -17.09
CA ALA A 303 2.99 0.06 -17.65
C ALA A 303 1.86 -0.96 -17.60
N VAL A 304 0.64 -0.44 -17.46
CA VAL A 304 -0.58 -1.23 -17.57
C VAL A 304 -0.84 -1.52 -19.04
N ASP A 305 -1.06 -2.79 -19.38
CA ASP A 305 -1.57 -3.15 -20.69
C ASP A 305 -3.09 -2.91 -20.71
N GLU A 306 -3.51 -1.86 -21.42
CA GLU A 306 -4.93 -1.48 -21.50
C GLU A 306 -5.80 -2.52 -22.23
N GLN A 307 -5.20 -3.35 -23.09
CA GLN A 307 -5.92 -4.34 -23.88
C GLN A 307 -5.91 -5.74 -23.26
N ALA A 308 -4.89 -6.07 -22.44
CA ALA A 308 -4.80 -7.35 -21.76
C ALA A 308 -5.46 -7.29 -20.37
N LYS A 309 -6.67 -7.84 -20.27
CA LYS A 309 -7.27 -8.15 -18.97
C LYS A 309 -6.63 -9.42 -18.43
N LYS A 310 -6.24 -9.41 -17.16
CA LYS A 310 -5.80 -10.58 -16.41
C LYS A 310 -6.89 -11.65 -16.55
N ASP A 311 -6.53 -12.83 -17.05
CA ASP A 311 -7.44 -13.97 -17.15
C ASP A 311 -7.96 -14.31 -15.75
N THR A 312 -9.11 -13.74 -15.42
CA THR A 312 -9.86 -14.15 -14.23
C THR A 312 -10.52 -15.44 -14.68
N ALA A 313 -9.88 -16.57 -14.39
CA ALA A 313 -10.40 -17.91 -14.65
C ALA A 313 -11.90 -17.91 -14.40
N GLY A 314 -12.66 -17.96 -15.49
CA GLY A 314 -14.10 -17.89 -15.46
C GLY A 314 -14.59 -19.05 -14.61
N ILE A 315 -15.23 -18.72 -13.49
CA ILE A 315 -16.14 -19.59 -12.74
C ILE A 315 -16.87 -20.49 -13.76
N PRO A 316 -16.85 -21.84 -13.62
CA PRO A 316 -17.62 -22.69 -14.51
C PRO A 316 -19.08 -22.25 -14.40
N ARG A 317 -19.62 -21.66 -15.46
CA ARG A 317 -21.04 -21.35 -15.54
C ARG A 317 -21.76 -22.68 -15.65
N VAL A 318 -22.12 -23.27 -14.51
CA VAL A 318 -23.23 -24.23 -14.47
C VAL A 318 -24.45 -23.47 -14.96
N GLY A 319 -24.79 -23.69 -16.23
CA GLY A 319 -26.01 -23.17 -16.82
C GLY A 319 -27.21 -23.69 -16.05
N SER A 320 -28.33 -22.98 -16.14
CA SER A 320 -29.61 -23.27 -15.47
C SER A 320 -30.24 -24.64 -15.79
N ALA A 321 -29.52 -25.52 -16.48
CA ALA A 321 -29.88 -26.90 -16.82
C ALA A 321 -29.12 -27.94 -15.98
N ALA A 322 -28.54 -27.55 -14.84
CA ALA A 322 -28.09 -28.52 -13.83
C ALA A 322 -29.34 -29.18 -13.22
N ASP A 323 -29.73 -30.31 -13.80
CA ASP A 323 -30.89 -31.09 -13.43
C ASP A 323 -30.58 -31.90 -12.16
N TRP A 324 -30.87 -31.33 -10.99
CA TRP A 324 -30.68 -31.97 -9.68
C TRP A 324 -31.71 -33.08 -9.38
N SER A 325 -32.49 -33.52 -10.38
CA SER A 325 -33.59 -34.49 -10.21
C SER A 325 -33.24 -35.95 -10.55
N SER A 326 -32.03 -36.24 -11.00
CA SER A 326 -31.62 -37.60 -11.42
C SER A 326 -30.88 -38.43 -10.35
N GLN A 327 -30.89 -37.98 -9.09
CA GLN A 327 -30.34 -38.74 -7.96
C GLN A 327 -31.38 -38.92 -6.86
N TYR A 328 -32.45 -39.67 -7.16
CA TYR A 328 -33.20 -40.48 -6.18
C TYR A 328 -33.74 -41.73 -6.89
#